data_AF-A0A9P5P7P1-F1
#
_entry.id   AF-A0A9P5P7P1-F1
#
_cell.length_a   1.000
_cell.length_b   1.000
_cell.length_c   1.000
_cell.angle_alpha   90.00
_cell.angle_beta   90.00
_cell.angle_gamma   90.00
#
_symmetry.space_group_name_H-M   'P 1'
#
loop_
_entity.id
_entity.type
_entity.pdbx_description
1 polymer ?
#
loop_
_entity_poly.entity_id
_entity_poly.type
_entity_poly.pdbx_seq_one_letter_code
_entity_poly.pdbx_strand_id
1 'polypeptide(L)'
;MAVNTKRTGIDDATSVAKESDVLMHMLYAEQQRLDGYKETVVHAQKHKSVFDKKVLGSKEGKVEFRKGDLVQYWFNQMDNTHSMKVKLAARWSAPARVKERLENSYELVWRDGTRVEGGPFHAQRVCGFKANPGMKLWEEQAEVERSRDAEEEGRER
;
A
#
# COMPACT_ATOMS: atom_id res chain seq x y z
N MET A 1 -30.21 -3.58 -16.84
CA MET A 1 -30.97 -4.39 -17.82
C MET A 1 -30.70 -5.85 -17.46
N ALA A 2 -31.72 -6.63 -17.11
CA ALA A 2 -31.53 -8.03 -16.77
C ALA A 2 -31.07 -8.79 -18.01
N VAL A 3 -29.87 -9.37 -17.95
CA VAL A 3 -29.28 -10.14 -19.04
C VAL A 3 -29.86 -11.56 -18.91
N ASN A 4 -30.58 -12.05 -19.94
CA ASN A 4 -31.33 -13.32 -19.99
C ASN A 4 -32.70 -13.38 -19.27
N THR A 5 -33.69 -12.62 -19.72
CA THR A 5 -35.12 -12.97 -19.49
C THR A 5 -35.83 -13.19 -20.81
N LYS A 6 -36.82 -14.09 -20.83
CA LYS A 6 -37.69 -14.29 -22.00
C LYS A 6 -38.37 -12.97 -22.34
N ARG A 7 -38.62 -12.73 -23.63
CA ARG A 7 -39.30 -11.51 -24.11
C ARG A 7 -40.71 -11.47 -23.52
N THR A 8 -41.01 -10.44 -22.75
CA THR A 8 -42.36 -10.21 -22.19
C THR A 8 -43.35 -9.92 -23.32
N GLY A 9 -44.54 -10.53 -23.26
CA GLY A 9 -45.61 -10.26 -24.20
C GLY A 9 -46.17 -8.85 -24.04
N ILE A 10 -46.73 -8.28 -25.11
CA ILE A 10 -47.27 -6.91 -25.11
C ILE A 10 -48.40 -6.75 -24.07
N ASP A 11 -49.24 -7.77 -23.89
CA ASP A 11 -50.36 -7.76 -22.95
C ASP A 11 -49.91 -7.78 -21.48
N ASP A 12 -48.83 -8.49 -21.16
CA ASP A 12 -48.25 -8.50 -19.82
C ASP A 12 -47.59 -7.15 -19.49
N ALA A 13 -47.00 -6.48 -20.49
CA ALA A 13 -46.33 -5.20 -20.34
C ALA A 13 -47.28 -4.02 -20.09
N THR A 14 -48.53 -4.10 -20.55
CA THR A 14 -49.58 -3.09 -20.32
C THR A 14 -50.48 -3.40 -19.13
N SER A 15 -50.35 -4.58 -18.51
CA SER A 15 -51.13 -4.98 -17.34
C SER A 15 -50.66 -4.33 -16.04
N VAL A 16 -51.56 -4.23 -15.04
CA VAL A 16 -51.21 -3.74 -13.70
C VAL A 16 -50.25 -4.74 -13.05
N ALA A 17 -49.13 -4.23 -12.52
CA ALA A 17 -48.09 -5.04 -11.91
C ALA A 17 -48.65 -5.92 -10.78
N LYS A 18 -48.44 -7.25 -10.89
CA LYS A 18 -48.83 -8.19 -9.86
C LYS A 18 -47.80 -8.16 -8.72
N GLU A 19 -48.27 -8.32 -7.49
CA GLU A 19 -47.40 -8.34 -6.30
C GLU A 19 -46.32 -9.45 -6.39
N SER A 20 -46.65 -10.59 -7.01
CA SER A 20 -45.71 -11.67 -7.30
C SER A 20 -44.55 -11.25 -8.21
N ASP A 21 -44.84 -10.40 -9.20
CA ASP A 21 -43.84 -9.96 -10.18
C ASP A 21 -42.89 -8.95 -9.53
N VAL A 22 -43.41 -8.08 -8.66
CA VAL A 22 -42.60 -7.16 -7.84
C VAL A 22 -41.66 -7.94 -6.92
N LEU A 23 -42.17 -8.97 -6.22
CA LEU A 23 -41.34 -9.83 -5.36
C LEU A 23 -40.25 -10.56 -6.15
N MET A 24 -40.58 -11.05 -7.35
CA MET A 24 -39.60 -11.68 -8.24
C MET A 24 -38.50 -10.70 -8.63
N HIS A 25 -38.85 -9.46 -9.01
CA HIS A 25 -37.88 -8.42 -9.35
C HIS A 25 -36.98 -8.04 -8.17
N MET A 26 -37.53 -7.94 -6.96
CA MET A 26 -36.76 -7.69 -5.74
C MET A 26 -35.78 -8.83 -5.45
N LEU A 27 -36.22 -10.09 -5.60
CA LEU A 27 -35.36 -11.26 -5.45
C LEU A 27 -34.21 -11.26 -6.47
N TYR A 28 -34.49 -10.92 -7.73
CA TYR A 28 -33.47 -10.81 -8.78
C TYR A 28 -32.47 -9.68 -8.50
N ALA A 29 -32.92 -8.54 -8.00
CA ALA A 29 -32.03 -7.43 -7.63
C ALA A 29 -31.09 -7.83 -6.49
N GLU A 30 -31.61 -8.54 -5.48
CA GLU A 30 -30.81 -9.09 -4.37
C GLU A 30 -29.76 -10.10 -4.88
N GLN A 31 -30.17 -11.02 -5.77
CA GLN A 31 -29.26 -11.98 -6.37
C GLN A 31 -28.15 -11.28 -7.17
N GLN A 32 -28.48 -10.28 -8.00
CA GLN A 32 -27.48 -9.53 -8.77
C GLN A 32 -26.49 -8.78 -7.87
N ARG A 33 -26.96 -8.26 -6.72
CA ARG A 33 -26.09 -7.61 -5.75
C ARG A 33 -25.09 -8.59 -5.15
N LEU A 34 -25.54 -9.79 -4.79
CA LEU A 34 -24.67 -10.84 -4.24
C LEU A 34 -23.67 -11.33 -5.29
N ASP A 35 -24.12 -11.58 -6.52
CA ASP A 35 -23.27 -12.01 -7.62
C ASP A 35 -22.23 -10.95 -7.99
N GLY A 36 -22.64 -9.67 -8.05
CA GLY A 36 -21.73 -8.55 -8.29
C GLY A 36 -20.69 -8.40 -7.18
N TYR A 37 -21.08 -8.58 -5.91
CA TYR A 37 -20.14 -8.57 -4.80
C TYR A 37 -19.14 -9.74 -4.88
N LYS A 38 -19.63 -10.96 -5.16
CA LYS A 38 -18.79 -12.14 -5.31
C LYS A 38 -17.75 -11.96 -6.40
N GLU A 39 -18.15 -11.49 -7.59
CA GLU A 39 -17.23 -11.23 -8.69
C GLU A 39 -16.22 -10.13 -8.34
N THR A 40 -16.65 -9.08 -7.62
CA THR A 40 -15.74 -8.03 -7.13
C THR A 40 -14.66 -8.61 -6.21
N VAL A 41 -15.03 -9.48 -5.27
CA VAL A 41 -14.08 -10.14 -4.36
C VAL A 41 -13.13 -11.07 -5.13
N VAL A 42 -13.65 -11.89 -6.05
CA VAL A 42 -12.84 -12.78 -6.90
C VAL A 42 -11.85 -11.98 -7.74
N HIS A 43 -12.30 -10.87 -8.32
CA HIS A 43 -11.45 -9.97 -9.11
C HIS A 43 -10.34 -9.36 -8.25
N ALA A 44 -10.69 -8.84 -7.07
CA ALA A 44 -9.70 -8.29 -6.13
C ALA A 44 -8.66 -9.33 -5.71
N GLN A 45 -9.08 -10.57 -5.42
CA GLN A 45 -8.16 -11.67 -5.09
C GLN A 45 -7.23 -12.02 -6.25
N LYS A 46 -7.74 -12.07 -7.49
CA LYS A 46 -6.92 -12.28 -8.69
C LYS A 46 -5.85 -11.18 -8.81
N HIS A 47 -6.26 -9.92 -8.72
CA HIS A 47 -5.32 -8.79 -8.79
C HIS A 47 -4.27 -8.83 -7.68
N LYS A 48 -4.67 -9.12 -6.43
CA LYS A 48 -3.74 -9.29 -5.31
C LYS A 48 -2.75 -10.43 -5.58
N SER A 49 -3.21 -11.59 -6.06
CA SER A 49 -2.33 -12.73 -6.34
C SER A 49 -1.31 -12.43 -7.44
N VAL A 50 -1.71 -11.68 -8.49
CA VAL A 50 -0.82 -11.25 -9.57
C VAL A 50 0.21 -10.25 -9.04
N PHE A 51 -0.22 -9.31 -8.21
CA PHE A 51 0.67 -8.36 -7.56
C PHE A 51 1.67 -9.05 -6.64
N ASP A 52 1.22 -9.96 -5.76
CA ASP A 52 2.06 -10.70 -4.84
C ASP A 52 3.12 -11.53 -5.59
N LYS A 53 2.73 -12.18 -6.70
CA LYS A 53 3.68 -12.88 -7.59
C LYS A 53 4.73 -11.94 -8.19
N LYS A 54 4.32 -10.74 -8.64
CA LYS A 54 5.25 -9.74 -9.18
C LYS A 54 6.21 -9.21 -8.11
N VAL A 55 5.74 -8.97 -6.89
CA VAL A 55 6.57 -8.52 -5.77
C VAL A 55 7.59 -9.60 -5.42
N LEU A 56 7.15 -10.85 -5.25
CA LEU A 56 8.05 -11.97 -4.94
C LEU A 56 9.06 -12.26 -6.06
N GLY A 57 8.69 -12.06 -7.32
CA GLY A 57 9.59 -12.21 -8.46
C GLY A 57 10.49 -11.00 -8.74
N SER A 58 10.33 -9.89 -8.02
CA SER A 58 11.16 -8.70 -8.19
C SER A 58 12.51 -8.87 -7.50
N LYS A 59 13.55 -8.18 -8.00
CA LYS A 59 14.91 -8.23 -7.43
C LYS A 59 14.96 -7.81 -5.96
N GLU A 60 14.06 -6.91 -5.56
CA GLU A 60 14.01 -6.32 -4.23
C GLU A 60 13.04 -7.06 -3.30
N GLY A 61 12.14 -7.87 -3.87
CA GLY A 61 11.17 -8.65 -3.10
C GLY A 61 10.20 -7.78 -2.31
N LYS A 62 9.75 -8.30 -1.17
CA LYS A 62 8.99 -7.52 -0.17
C LYS A 62 9.98 -6.63 0.59
N VAL A 63 9.96 -5.34 0.32
CA VAL A 63 10.81 -4.36 1.01
C VAL A 63 10.19 -4.03 2.37
N GLU A 64 10.83 -4.51 3.43
CA GLU A 64 10.51 -4.15 4.81
C GLU A 64 11.73 -3.54 5.48
N PHE A 65 11.53 -2.45 6.22
CA PHE A 65 12.60 -1.79 6.96
C PHE A 65 12.54 -2.19 8.43
N ARG A 66 13.70 -2.46 9.00
CA ARG A 66 13.89 -2.76 10.43
C ARG A 66 14.26 -1.50 11.18
N LYS A 67 14.12 -1.54 12.50
CA LYS A 67 14.61 -0.49 13.39
C LYS A 67 16.12 -0.28 13.17
N GLY A 68 16.52 0.97 13.04
CA GLY A 68 17.91 1.37 12.79
C GLY A 68 18.27 1.53 11.31
N ASP A 69 17.48 0.97 10.39
CA ASP A 69 17.78 1.02 8.95
C ASP A 69 17.78 2.46 8.42
N LEU A 70 18.69 2.72 7.49
CA LEU A 70 18.88 4.00 6.85
C LEU A 70 17.93 4.15 5.64
N VAL A 71 17.07 5.17 5.70
CA VAL A 71 16.00 5.38 4.72
C VAL A 71 15.88 6.85 4.34
N GLN A 72 15.29 7.13 3.17
CA GLN A 72 14.84 8.47 2.79
C GLN A 72 13.32 8.45 2.62
N TYR A 73 12.68 9.60 2.82
CA TYR A 73 11.25 9.74 2.56
C TYR A 73 10.95 10.75 1.46
N TRP A 74 9.80 10.57 0.80
CA TRP A 74 9.32 11.39 -0.30
C TRP A 74 8.54 12.61 0.19
N PHE A 75 8.87 13.80 -0.33
CA PHE A 75 8.15 15.04 -0.06
C PHE A 75 6.92 15.23 -0.97
N ASN A 76 5.75 14.77 -0.51
CA ASN A 76 4.48 14.88 -1.26
C ASN A 76 3.97 16.32 -1.43
N GLN A 77 4.26 17.23 -0.48
CA GLN A 77 3.80 18.63 -0.54
C GLN A 77 4.30 19.38 -1.79
N MET A 78 5.34 18.85 -2.43
CA MET A 78 5.93 19.39 -3.64
C MET A 78 5.18 18.97 -4.92
N ASP A 79 4.33 17.96 -4.85
CA ASP A 79 3.72 17.34 -6.04
C ASP A 79 2.67 18.26 -6.70
N ASN A 80 1.94 19.04 -5.91
CA ASN A 80 0.90 19.96 -6.38
C ASN A 80 1.38 21.42 -6.53
N THR A 81 2.63 21.72 -6.18
CA THR A 81 3.13 23.09 -6.19
C THR A 81 3.95 23.37 -7.46
N HIS A 82 3.35 24.07 -8.42
CA HIS A 82 4.00 24.42 -9.69
C HIS A 82 4.91 25.66 -9.61
N SER A 83 5.73 25.79 -8.56
CA SER A 83 6.72 26.86 -8.47
C SER A 83 8.09 26.42 -9.00
N MET A 84 8.87 27.35 -9.56
CA MET A 84 10.22 27.04 -10.05
C MET A 84 11.13 26.49 -8.94
N LYS A 85 11.01 27.03 -7.72
CA LYS A 85 11.76 26.58 -6.55
C LYS A 85 11.47 25.11 -6.21
N VAL A 86 10.19 24.71 -6.27
CA VAL A 86 9.77 23.33 -5.99
C VAL A 86 10.22 22.37 -7.08
N LYS A 87 10.21 22.79 -8.35
CA LYS A 87 10.69 21.96 -9.48
C LYS A 87 12.18 21.64 -9.39
N LEU A 88 12.98 22.53 -8.81
CA LEU A 88 14.44 22.35 -8.66
C LEU A 88 14.84 21.66 -7.35
N ALA A 89 13.96 21.58 -6.38
CA ALA A 89 14.27 21.00 -5.08
C ALA A 89 14.31 19.45 -5.13
N ALA A 90 15.18 18.86 -4.32
CA ALA A 90 15.28 17.41 -4.19
C ALA A 90 13.99 16.82 -3.64
N ARG A 91 13.55 15.70 -4.22
CA ARG A 91 12.26 15.09 -3.89
C ARG A 91 12.32 14.03 -2.79
N TRP A 92 13.51 13.47 -2.59
CA TRP A 92 13.86 12.63 -1.46
C TRP A 92 14.53 13.45 -0.37
N SER A 93 14.24 13.11 0.87
CA SER A 93 14.85 13.71 2.05
C SER A 93 16.33 13.37 2.20
N ALA A 94 17.01 14.03 3.14
CA ALA A 94 18.27 13.49 3.66
C ALA A 94 18.04 12.09 4.28
N PRO A 95 19.09 11.26 4.42
CA PRO A 95 18.98 9.96 5.08
C PRO A 95 18.56 10.10 6.55
N ALA A 96 17.48 9.43 6.91
CA ALA A 96 16.95 9.28 8.27
C ALA A 96 17.04 7.82 8.70
N ARG A 97 16.84 7.55 9.99
CA ARG A 97 16.79 6.19 10.54
C ARG A 97 15.36 5.81 10.92
N VAL A 98 15.02 4.54 10.76
CA VAL A 98 13.77 3.99 11.26
C VAL A 98 13.85 3.83 12.78
N LYS A 99 13.01 4.53 13.52
CA LYS A 99 12.88 4.37 14.98
C LYS A 99 12.00 3.18 15.33
N GLU A 100 10.86 3.07 14.67
CA GLU A 100 9.86 2.04 14.91
C GLU A 100 9.01 1.82 13.66
N ARG A 101 8.52 0.59 13.51
CA ARG A 101 7.58 0.20 12.46
C ARG A 101 6.18 0.08 13.07
N LEU A 102 5.24 0.83 12.51
CA LEU A 102 3.81 0.80 12.81
C LEU A 102 3.08 0.14 11.63
N GLU A 103 3.03 -1.19 11.61
CA GLU A 103 2.51 -2.01 10.51
C GLU A 103 3.12 -1.67 9.14
N ASN A 104 2.43 -0.84 8.34
CA ASN A 104 2.84 -0.38 7.01
C ASN A 104 3.31 1.09 7.01
N SER A 105 3.53 1.65 8.19
CA SER A 105 4.06 3.00 8.39
C SER A 105 5.30 2.95 9.27
N TYR A 106 6.15 3.98 9.19
CA TYR A 106 7.42 4.03 9.88
C TYR A 106 7.57 5.36 10.61
N GLU A 107 7.99 5.31 11.88
CA GLU A 107 8.48 6.49 12.57
C GLU A 107 9.95 6.70 12.21
N LEU A 108 10.25 7.89 11.69
CA LEU A 108 11.60 8.25 11.25
C LEU A 108 12.22 9.24 12.22
N VAL A 109 13.53 9.11 12.41
CA VAL A 109 14.35 9.96 13.27
C VAL A 109 15.60 10.41 12.50
N TRP A 110 15.95 11.68 12.62
CA TRP A 110 17.19 12.23 12.09
C TRP A 110 18.40 11.73 12.87
N ARG A 111 19.61 11.97 12.35
CA ARG A 111 20.86 11.63 13.06
C ARG A 111 20.95 12.24 14.46
N ASP A 112 20.35 13.40 14.64
CA ASP A 112 20.38 14.14 15.91
C ASP A 112 19.39 13.58 16.96
N GLY A 113 18.68 12.48 16.64
CA GLY A 113 17.66 11.90 17.52
C GLY A 113 16.29 12.60 17.43
N THR A 114 16.21 13.72 16.72
CA THR A 114 14.96 14.45 16.49
C THR A 114 14.03 13.66 15.59
N ARG A 115 12.76 13.55 15.99
CA ARG A 115 11.71 12.95 15.16
C ARG A 115 11.54 13.75 13.87
N VAL A 116 11.42 13.06 12.74
CA VAL A 116 11.08 13.71 11.47
C VAL A 116 9.67 14.28 11.55
N GLU A 117 9.52 15.55 11.19
CA GLU A 117 8.22 16.23 11.15
C GLU A 117 7.29 15.64 10.08
N GLY A 118 5.99 15.59 10.36
CA GLY A 118 5.00 15.05 9.43
C GLY A 118 4.42 13.68 9.80
N GLY A 119 4.73 13.18 11.00
CA GLY A 119 4.10 11.97 11.56
C GLY A 119 4.73 10.66 11.06
N PRO A 120 4.09 9.51 11.30
CA PRO A 120 4.55 8.25 10.73
C PRO A 120 4.36 8.23 9.21
N PHE A 121 5.39 7.78 8.49
CA PHE A 121 5.42 7.77 7.03
C PHE A 121 5.01 6.40 6.49
N HIS A 122 4.06 6.38 5.55
CA HIS A 122 3.65 5.15 4.88
C HIS A 122 4.81 4.52 4.08
N ALA A 123 4.89 3.19 4.04
CA ALA A 123 5.96 2.43 3.38
C ALA A 123 6.23 2.87 1.93
N GLN A 124 5.19 3.20 1.15
CA GLN A 124 5.32 3.67 -0.23
C GLN A 124 6.09 4.99 -0.38
N ARG A 125 6.16 5.78 0.70
CA ARG A 125 6.88 7.06 0.72
C ARG A 125 8.29 6.93 1.26
N VAL A 126 8.72 5.73 1.63
CA VAL A 126 10.03 5.46 2.23
C VAL A 126 10.82 4.59 1.26
N CYS A 127 12.08 4.94 1.03
CA CYS A 127 13.00 4.12 0.25
C CYS A 127 14.29 3.85 1.04
N GLY A 128 14.91 2.70 0.81
CA GLY A 128 16.17 2.35 1.44
C GLY A 128 17.30 3.21 0.88
N PHE A 129 18.16 3.71 1.76
CA PHE A 129 19.33 4.48 1.36
C PHE A 129 20.60 3.69 1.63
N LYS A 130 21.35 3.38 0.56
CA LYS A 130 22.65 2.72 0.65
C LYS A 130 23.74 3.78 0.58
N ALA A 131 24.41 4.02 1.70
CA ALA A 131 25.57 4.89 1.74
C ALA A 131 26.74 4.28 0.95
N ASN A 132 27.58 5.11 0.34
CA ASN A 132 28.77 4.64 -0.36
C ASN A 132 29.82 4.17 0.66
N PRO A 133 30.61 3.11 0.35
CA PRO A 133 31.71 2.67 1.19
C PRO A 133 32.68 3.82 1.49
N GLY A 134 33.10 3.96 2.75
CA GLY A 134 34.01 5.01 3.22
C GLY A 134 33.34 6.32 3.63
N MET A 135 32.01 6.43 3.53
CA MET A 135 31.26 7.52 4.19
C MET A 135 31.02 7.18 5.66
N LYS A 136 31.02 8.18 6.56
CA LYS A 136 30.65 7.98 7.98
C LYS A 136 29.29 7.29 8.15
N LEU A 137 28.33 7.61 7.29
CA LEU A 137 27.01 6.97 7.24
C LEU A 137 27.09 5.45 7.00
N TRP A 138 28.04 5.01 6.19
CA TRP A 138 28.24 3.60 5.89
C TRP A 138 28.83 2.85 7.08
N GLU A 139 29.82 3.43 7.75
CA GLU A 139 30.44 2.84 8.95
C GLU A 139 29.43 2.71 10.10
N GLU A 140 28.68 3.77 10.37
CA GLU A 140 27.62 3.75 11.39
C GLU A 140 26.51 2.75 11.05
N GLN A 141 26.18 2.58 9.77
CA GLN A 141 25.19 1.58 9.35
C GLN A 141 25.71 0.16 9.61
N ALA A 142 26.97 -0.12 9.29
CA ALA A 142 27.59 -1.41 9.56
C ALA A 142 27.66 -1.73 11.06
N GLU A 143 27.85 -0.72 11.92
CA GLU A 143 27.82 -0.90 13.38
C GLU A 143 26.42 -1.24 13.92
N VAL A 144 25.39 -0.56 13.40
CA VAL A 144 23.98 -0.85 13.74
C VAL A 144 23.60 -2.25 13.30
N GLU A 145 24.01 -2.66 12.09
CA GLU A 145 23.77 -4.01 11.57
C GLU A 145 24.47 -5.06 12.44
N ARG A 146 25.75 -4.87 12.79
CA ARG A 146 26.47 -5.78 13.69
C ARG A 146 25.84 -5.91 15.08
N SER A 147 25.41 -4.78 15.66
CA SER A 147 24.78 -4.79 17.00
C SER A 147 23.45 -5.54 16.97
N ARG A 148 22.69 -5.39 15.88
CA ARG A 148 21.43 -6.10 15.66
C ARG A 148 21.64 -7.60 15.53
N ASP A 149 22.61 -8.02 14.71
CA ASP A 149 22.88 -9.43 14.47
C ASP A 149 23.32 -10.13 15.78
N ALA A 150 24.08 -9.44 16.64
CA ALA A 150 24.46 -9.94 17.97
C ALA A 150 23.27 -10.06 18.96
N GLU A 151 22.32 -9.13 18.93
CA GLU A 151 21.09 -9.21 19.73
C GLU A 151 20.17 -10.37 19.29
N GLU A 152 20.12 -10.64 17.99
CA GLU A 152 19.31 -11.73 17.41
C GLU A 152 19.91 -13.09 17.80
N GLU A 153 21.22 -13.27 17.69
CA GLU A 153 21.94 -14.49 18.13
C GLU A 153 21.83 -14.77 19.63
N GLY A 154 21.77 -13.72 20.46
CA GLY A 154 21.61 -13.85 21.91
C GLY A 154 20.20 -14.25 22.35
N ARG A 155 19.18 -14.05 21.50
CA ARG A 155 17.78 -14.40 21.77
C ARG A 155 17.45 -15.85 21.40
N GLU A 156 18.26 -16.45 20.52
CA GLU A 156 18.11 -17.83 20.04
C GLU A 156 18.86 -18.86 20.90
N ARG A 157 19.63 -18.43 21.91
CA ARG A 157 20.29 -19.30 22.91
C ARG A 157 19.52 -19.36 24.21
#